data_AF-A0A4U6UNY3-F1
#
_entry.id   AF-A0A4U6UNY3-F1
#
_cell.length_a   1.000
_cell.length_b   1.000
_cell.length_c   1.000
_cell.angle_alpha   90.00
_cell.angle_beta   90.00
_cell.angle_gamma   90.00
#
_symmetry.space_group_name_H-M   'P 1'
#
loop_
_entity.id
_entity.type
_entity.pdbx_description
1 polymer ?
#
loop_
_entity_poly.entity_id
_entity_poly.type
_entity_poly.pdbx_seq_one_letter_code
_entity_poly.pdbx_strand_id
1 'polypeptide(L)'
;MKPPFPEKYIGNCVGPAFGMAPRGELAAAGVGGLFTACAAVASAIDEAVRDIGTSSMDAWMDRVRESVAALSVAGSPRFHVYELDFGFGRPVKVDIVSVARTGAVAVGESRSSTGGMEFGVSLQPAGMERYRKCFADAIAWLHEPLRETLNSPSVFFLPSVFFRTLGKQALCRVPSQKHSAKKNTRQIGALPSVK
;
A
#
# COMPACT_ATOMS: atom_id res chain seq x y z
N MET A 1 14.39 -15.87 -6.06
CA MET A 1 14.82 -16.86 -7.06
C MET A 1 16.26 -17.27 -6.78
N LYS A 2 16.62 -18.51 -7.13
CA LYS A 2 17.97 -19.04 -6.98
C LYS A 2 18.43 -19.57 -8.35
N PRO A 3 19.51 -19.04 -8.93
CA PRO A 3 20.31 -17.89 -8.47
C PRO A 3 19.55 -16.55 -8.53
N PRO A 4 20.04 -15.48 -7.89
CA PRO A 4 19.47 -14.14 -8.05
C PRO A 4 19.62 -13.64 -9.50
N PHE A 5 18.76 -12.71 -9.91
CA PHE A 5 18.91 -12.07 -11.21
C PHE A 5 20.15 -11.19 -11.28
N PRO A 6 20.70 -10.99 -12.49
CA PRO A 6 21.70 -9.96 -12.72
C PRO A 6 21.18 -8.59 -12.27
N GLU A 7 22.06 -7.76 -11.69
CA GLU A 7 21.73 -6.40 -11.26
C GLU A 7 21.14 -5.54 -12.40
N LYS A 8 21.58 -5.80 -13.63
CA LYS A 8 21.14 -5.10 -14.85
C LYS A 8 19.99 -5.80 -15.58
N TYR A 9 19.24 -6.67 -14.91
CA TYR A 9 18.08 -7.31 -15.53
C TYR A 9 17.03 -6.27 -15.93
N ILE A 10 16.61 -6.32 -17.20
CA ILE A 10 15.55 -5.46 -17.75
C ILE A 10 14.38 -6.36 -18.12
N GLY A 11 13.32 -6.30 -17.32
CA GLY A 11 12.11 -7.09 -17.51
C GLY A 11 11.26 -7.16 -16.26
N ASN A 12 10.18 -7.94 -16.31
CA ASN A 12 9.28 -8.13 -15.18
C ASN A 12 9.74 -9.31 -14.33
N CYS A 13 10.01 -9.04 -13.05
CA CYS A 13 10.24 -10.06 -12.03
C CYS A 13 9.31 -9.80 -10.83
N VAL A 14 8.01 -9.90 -11.08
CA VAL A 14 6.97 -9.67 -10.07
C VAL A 14 6.10 -10.92 -9.98
N GLY A 15 5.88 -11.40 -8.75
CA GLY A 15 4.96 -12.49 -8.45
C GLY A 15 3.88 -12.02 -7.48
N PRO A 16 2.69 -12.66 -7.49
CA PRO A 16 1.62 -12.28 -6.59
C PRO A 16 1.84 -12.83 -5.17
N ALA A 17 1.25 -12.16 -4.18
CA ALA A 17 1.03 -12.70 -2.84
C ALA A 17 -0.42 -12.39 -2.45
N PHE A 18 -1.23 -13.42 -2.21
CA PHE A 18 -2.67 -13.29 -1.92
C PHE A 18 -2.98 -13.68 -0.48
N GLY A 19 -3.21 -12.68 0.36
CA GLY A 19 -3.76 -12.90 1.71
C GLY A 19 -5.28 -13.01 1.64
N MET A 20 -5.84 -14.10 2.16
CA MET A 20 -7.28 -14.30 2.27
C MET A 20 -7.66 -14.45 3.74
N ALA A 21 -8.78 -13.83 4.13
CA ALA A 21 -9.35 -13.97 5.45
C ALA A 21 -10.87 -13.79 5.40
N PRO A 22 -11.62 -14.43 6.31
CA PRO A 22 -13.07 -14.24 6.38
C PRO A 22 -13.44 -12.77 6.63
N ARG A 23 -14.44 -12.27 5.89
CA ARG A 23 -14.91 -10.88 6.02
C ARG A 23 -15.29 -10.53 7.47
N GLY A 24 -15.92 -11.46 8.19
CA GLY A 24 -16.33 -11.25 9.58
C GLY A 24 -15.14 -11.02 10.52
N GLU A 25 -14.05 -11.78 10.32
CA GLU A 25 -12.83 -11.61 11.11
C GLU A 25 -12.09 -10.33 10.75
N LEU A 26 -11.98 -9.99 9.46
CA LEU A 26 -11.40 -8.71 9.02
C LEU A 26 -12.18 -7.49 9.53
N ALA A 27 -13.50 -7.63 9.68
CA ALA A 27 -14.38 -6.59 10.21
C ALA A 27 -14.43 -6.55 11.75
N ALA A 28 -13.74 -7.46 12.44
CA ALA A 28 -13.71 -7.47 13.90
C ALA A 28 -13.09 -6.17 14.43
N ALA A 29 -13.76 -5.58 15.41
CA ALA A 29 -13.33 -4.31 16.01
C ALA A 29 -12.00 -4.46 16.79
N GLY A 30 -11.30 -3.34 16.98
CA GLY A 30 -10.05 -3.28 17.72
C GLY A 30 -8.93 -4.07 17.04
N VAL A 31 -8.10 -4.75 17.84
CA VAL A 31 -6.91 -5.49 17.35
C VAL A 31 -7.24 -6.73 16.55
N GLY A 32 -8.43 -7.31 16.71
CA GLY A 32 -8.78 -8.60 16.10
C GLY A 32 -8.68 -8.58 14.58
N GLY A 33 -9.38 -7.65 13.94
CA GLY A 33 -9.36 -7.54 12.47
C GLY A 33 -8.00 -7.14 11.91
N LEU A 34 -7.27 -6.27 12.61
CA LEU A 34 -5.91 -5.89 12.23
C LEU A 34 -4.94 -7.08 12.31
N PHE A 35 -5.02 -7.86 13.38
CA PHE A 35 -4.20 -9.06 13.55
C PHE A 35 -4.50 -10.09 12.46
N THR A 36 -5.78 -10.37 12.19
CA THR A 36 -6.19 -11.27 11.09
C THR A 36 -5.64 -10.79 9.75
N ALA A 37 -5.76 -9.50 9.44
CA ALA A 37 -5.22 -8.93 8.21
C ALA A 37 -3.68 -9.09 8.11
N CYS A 38 -2.95 -8.74 9.18
CA CYS A 38 -1.50 -8.87 9.24
C CYS A 38 -1.05 -10.34 9.12
N ALA A 39 -1.71 -11.26 9.81
CA ALA A 39 -1.41 -12.68 9.75
C ALA A 39 -1.63 -13.24 8.34
N ALA A 40 -2.75 -12.89 7.70
CA ALA A 40 -3.04 -13.29 6.33
C ALA A 40 -2.00 -12.76 5.32
N VAL A 41 -1.61 -11.48 5.45
CA VAL A 41 -0.57 -10.89 4.60
C VAL A 41 0.79 -11.55 4.83
N ALA A 42 1.20 -11.77 6.08
CA ALA A 42 2.48 -12.39 6.41
C ALA A 42 2.55 -13.83 5.88
N SER A 43 1.50 -14.62 6.10
CA SER A 43 1.40 -15.99 5.56
C SER A 43 1.49 -16.01 4.04
N ALA A 44 0.80 -15.09 3.36
CA ALA A 44 0.82 -15.00 1.90
C ALA A 44 2.19 -14.62 1.33
N ILE A 45 2.92 -13.73 2.00
CA ILE A 45 4.30 -13.38 1.63
C ILE A 45 5.23 -14.58 1.85
N ASP A 46 5.12 -15.26 2.99
CA ASP A 46 5.94 -16.43 3.30
C ASP A 46 5.71 -17.58 2.30
N GLU A 47 4.46 -17.85 1.93
CA GLU A 47 4.10 -18.81 0.86
C GLU A 47 4.71 -18.37 -0.47
N ALA A 48 4.46 -17.13 -0.91
CA ALA A 48 4.97 -16.62 -2.18
C ALA A 48 6.50 -16.62 -2.28
N VAL A 49 7.21 -16.43 -1.17
CA VAL A 49 8.69 -16.44 -1.13
C VAL A 49 9.26 -17.86 -1.08
N ARG A 50 8.57 -18.82 -0.45
CA ARG A 50 8.98 -20.24 -0.44
C ARG A 50 8.72 -20.91 -1.79
N ASP A 51 7.58 -20.64 -2.39
CA ASP A 51 7.07 -21.28 -3.61
C ASP A 51 7.35 -20.48 -4.89
N ILE A 52 8.47 -19.74 -4.92
CA ILE A 52 8.88 -18.99 -6.12
C ILE A 52 9.09 -19.98 -7.28
N GLY A 53 8.09 -20.11 -8.15
CA GLY A 53 8.10 -20.94 -9.36
C GLY A 53 7.33 -22.27 -9.29
N THR A 54 6.63 -22.59 -8.20
CA THR A 54 5.93 -23.89 -8.04
C THR A 54 4.41 -23.81 -8.19
N SER A 55 3.79 -22.65 -7.93
CA SER A 55 2.34 -22.51 -8.03
C SER A 55 1.91 -22.15 -9.46
N SER A 56 0.94 -22.88 -10.01
CA SER A 56 0.43 -22.63 -11.36
C SER A 56 -0.45 -21.37 -11.39
N MET A 57 -0.40 -20.65 -12.50
CA MET A 57 -1.21 -19.46 -12.74
C MET A 57 -2.72 -19.74 -12.61
N ASP A 58 -3.13 -20.98 -12.85
CA ASP A 58 -4.52 -21.44 -12.72
C ASP A 58 -4.99 -21.50 -11.27
N ALA A 59 -4.17 -22.06 -10.37
CA ALA A 59 -4.49 -22.09 -8.94
C ALA A 59 -4.63 -20.69 -8.35
N TRP A 60 -3.90 -19.72 -8.90
CA TRP A 60 -4.02 -18.31 -8.51
C TRP A 60 -5.35 -17.70 -8.97
N MET A 61 -5.72 -17.95 -10.23
CA MET A 61 -6.97 -17.42 -10.79
C MET A 61 -8.19 -17.94 -10.05
N ASP A 62 -8.14 -19.18 -9.55
CA ASP A 62 -9.23 -19.76 -8.78
C ASP A 62 -9.37 -19.11 -7.39
N ARG A 63 -8.26 -18.88 -6.66
CA ARG A 63 -8.30 -18.13 -5.39
C ARG A 63 -8.86 -16.72 -5.56
N VAL A 64 -8.53 -16.04 -6.67
CA VAL A 64 -9.08 -14.71 -6.98
C VAL A 64 -10.58 -14.77 -7.28
N ARG A 65 -11.03 -15.78 -8.04
CA ARG A 65 -12.46 -15.99 -8.35
C ARG A 65 -13.31 -16.29 -7.11
N GLU A 66 -12.74 -17.00 -6.15
CA GLU A 66 -13.42 -17.33 -4.88
C GLU A 66 -13.54 -16.12 -3.96
N SER A 67 -12.78 -15.04 -4.19
CA SER A 67 -12.84 -13.84 -3.36
C SER A 67 -14.08 -13.00 -3.67
N VAL A 68 -14.81 -12.62 -2.61
CA VAL A 68 -16.01 -11.77 -2.70
C VAL A 68 -15.65 -10.29 -2.84
N ALA A 69 -14.43 -9.92 -2.44
CA ALA A 69 -13.84 -8.59 -2.59
C ALA A 69 -12.32 -8.70 -2.56
N ALA A 70 -11.64 -7.90 -3.37
CA ALA A 70 -10.18 -7.87 -3.44
C ALA A 70 -9.66 -6.44 -3.27
N LEU A 71 -8.59 -6.30 -2.50
CA LEU A 71 -7.79 -5.08 -2.41
C LEU A 71 -6.43 -5.37 -3.04
N SER A 72 -6.01 -4.54 -3.98
CA SER A 72 -4.68 -4.63 -4.59
C SER A 72 -3.84 -3.41 -4.21
N VAL A 73 -2.53 -3.60 -4.22
CA VAL A 73 -1.54 -2.57 -3.88
C VAL A 73 -0.67 -2.32 -5.11
N ALA A 74 -0.45 -1.05 -5.44
CA ALA A 74 0.47 -0.63 -6.49
C ALA A 74 1.63 0.17 -5.90
N GLY A 75 2.85 -0.08 -6.38
CA GLY A 75 4.06 0.58 -5.89
C GLY A 75 4.79 -0.20 -4.80
N SER A 76 5.90 0.37 -4.32
CA SER A 76 6.75 -0.21 -3.30
C SER A 76 7.54 0.90 -2.62
N PRO A 77 7.67 0.90 -1.27
CA PRO A 77 8.54 1.84 -0.57
C PRO A 77 10.03 1.61 -0.86
N ARG A 78 10.39 0.55 -1.60
CA ARG A 78 11.76 0.26 -2.05
C ARG A 78 12.10 0.88 -3.41
N PHE A 79 11.18 1.62 -4.04
CA PHE A 79 11.46 2.28 -5.31
C PHE A 79 12.18 3.61 -5.15
N HIS A 80 12.18 4.21 -3.95
CA HIS A 80 12.93 5.44 -3.65
C HIS A 80 12.64 6.57 -4.65
N VAL A 81 11.38 6.71 -5.08
CA VAL A 81 10.96 7.66 -6.12
C VAL A 81 11.21 9.12 -5.72
N TYR A 82 11.21 9.43 -4.42
CA TYR A 82 11.57 10.74 -3.90
C TYR A 82 13.09 11.03 -3.90
N GLU A 83 13.96 10.07 -4.21
CA GLU A 83 15.42 10.28 -4.35
C GLU A 83 15.81 10.74 -5.76
N LEU A 84 14.88 10.67 -6.72
CA LEU A 84 15.09 11.10 -8.09
C LEU A 84 15.29 12.63 -8.17
N ASP A 85 16.44 13.09 -8.67
CA ASP A 85 16.73 14.50 -8.88
C ASP A 85 17.24 14.73 -10.31
N PHE A 86 16.49 15.53 -11.07
CA PHE A 86 16.85 15.93 -12.43
C PHE A 86 17.64 17.25 -12.48
N GLY A 87 18.11 17.75 -11.35
CA GLY A 87 18.78 19.05 -11.20
C GLY A 87 17.85 20.16 -10.69
N PHE A 88 16.60 19.84 -10.35
CA PHE A 88 15.60 20.77 -9.83
C PHE A 88 15.27 20.52 -8.35
N GLY A 89 15.99 19.60 -7.72
CA GLY A 89 15.70 19.11 -6.39
C GLY A 89 14.71 17.93 -6.39
N ARG A 90 14.59 17.30 -5.22
CA ARG A 90 13.74 16.13 -4.99
C ARG A 90 12.24 16.43 -5.21
N PRO A 91 11.44 15.46 -5.68
CA PRO A 91 10.03 15.66 -5.98
C PRO A 91 9.25 16.13 -4.76
N VAL A 92 8.26 16.99 -4.97
CA VAL A 92 7.42 17.50 -3.88
C VAL A 92 6.36 16.50 -3.44
N LYS A 93 5.80 15.77 -4.41
CA LYS A 93 4.80 14.72 -4.24
C LYS A 93 4.96 13.72 -5.39
N VAL A 94 4.73 12.44 -5.12
CA VAL A 94 4.57 11.40 -6.13
C VAL A 94 3.21 10.74 -5.95
N ASP A 95 2.48 10.55 -7.05
CA ASP A 95 1.17 9.88 -7.08
C ASP A 95 1.11 8.84 -8.21
N ILE A 96 0.62 7.63 -7.91
CA ILE A 96 0.39 6.58 -8.90
C ILE A 96 -1.03 6.74 -9.44
N VAL A 97 -1.21 7.55 -10.48
CA VAL A 97 -2.53 7.97 -10.96
C VAL A 97 -3.37 6.80 -11.50
N SER A 98 -2.73 5.73 -11.98
CA SER A 98 -3.41 4.54 -12.52
C SER A 98 -4.31 3.84 -11.50
N VAL A 99 -4.07 4.01 -10.20
CA VAL A 99 -4.86 3.37 -9.15
C VAL A 99 -6.30 3.90 -9.07
N ALA A 100 -6.54 5.11 -9.58
CA ALA A 100 -7.89 5.69 -9.63
C ALA A 100 -8.84 4.86 -10.50
N ARG A 101 -8.32 4.22 -11.55
CA ARG A 101 -9.09 3.35 -12.44
C ARG A 101 -9.20 1.93 -11.90
N THR A 102 -8.14 1.41 -11.28
CA THR A 102 -8.11 0.00 -10.85
C THR A 102 -8.71 -0.21 -9.45
N GLY A 103 -8.89 0.85 -8.67
CA GLY A 103 -9.30 0.74 -7.26
C GLY A 103 -8.19 0.23 -6.34
N ALA A 104 -6.95 0.16 -6.83
CA ALA A 104 -5.80 -0.22 -6.02
C ALA A 104 -5.45 0.87 -4.99
N VAL A 105 -4.66 0.50 -3.99
CA VAL A 105 -4.01 1.44 -3.07
C VAL A 105 -2.58 1.66 -3.54
N ALA A 106 -2.23 2.91 -3.82
CA ALA A 106 -0.84 3.27 -4.10
C ALA A 106 -0.04 3.27 -2.80
N VAL A 107 1.16 2.70 -2.81
CA VAL A 107 2.10 2.70 -1.68
C VAL A 107 3.48 3.13 -2.15
N GLY A 108 4.09 4.04 -1.40
CA GLY A 108 5.45 4.49 -1.60
C GLY A 108 6.10 4.91 -0.29
N GLU A 109 7.39 5.21 -0.36
CA GLU A 109 8.11 5.80 0.76
C GLU A 109 7.61 7.22 1.07
N SER A 110 7.71 7.60 2.34
CA SER A 110 7.43 8.98 2.74
C SER A 110 8.56 9.90 2.30
N ARG A 111 8.20 11.10 1.83
CA ARG A 111 9.19 12.16 1.60
C ARG A 111 9.89 12.61 2.89
N SER A 112 9.26 12.39 4.06
CA SER A 112 9.75 12.86 5.36
C SER A 112 11.11 12.26 5.72
N SER A 113 12.00 13.08 6.28
CA SER A 113 13.29 12.62 6.83
C SER A 113 13.13 11.72 8.06
N THR A 114 11.94 11.70 8.68
CA THR A 114 11.63 10.81 9.81
C THR A 114 11.23 9.39 9.37
N GLY A 115 11.27 9.11 8.07
CA GLY A 115 10.78 7.87 7.47
C GLY A 115 9.25 7.77 7.44
N GLY A 116 8.76 6.61 7.02
CA GLY A 116 7.33 6.30 6.93
C GLY A 116 6.90 5.87 5.52
N MET A 117 5.61 5.67 5.34
CA MET A 117 4.99 5.29 4.06
C MET A 117 3.88 6.27 3.71
N GLU A 118 3.75 6.54 2.41
CA GLU A 118 2.63 7.27 1.83
C GLU A 118 1.65 6.29 1.18
N PHE A 119 0.36 6.53 1.43
CA PHE A 119 -0.73 5.75 0.85
C PHE A 119 -1.62 6.65 -0.02
N GLY A 120 -1.80 6.26 -1.28
CA GLY A 120 -2.73 6.91 -2.20
C GLY A 120 -3.98 6.05 -2.36
N VAL A 121 -5.14 6.60 -1.99
CA VAL A 121 -6.44 5.91 -2.08
C VAL A 121 -7.37 6.75 -2.94
N SER A 122 -8.10 6.10 -3.84
CA SER A 122 -9.11 6.73 -4.70
C SER A 122 -10.44 6.01 -4.54
N LEU A 123 -11.41 6.69 -3.94
CA LEU A 123 -12.75 6.19 -3.68
C LEU A 123 -13.79 7.23 -4.10
N GLN A 124 -15.03 6.78 -4.33
CA GLN A 124 -16.17 7.70 -4.46
C GLN A 124 -16.32 8.55 -3.19
N PRO A 125 -16.88 9.78 -3.28
CA PRO A 125 -16.90 10.71 -2.15
C PRO A 125 -17.40 10.12 -0.83
N ALA A 126 -18.54 9.42 -0.85
CA ALA A 126 -19.09 8.76 0.34
C ALA A 126 -18.18 7.65 0.89
N GLY A 127 -17.45 6.95 0.02
CA GLY A 127 -16.46 5.94 0.42
C GLY A 127 -15.22 6.58 1.05
N MET A 128 -14.75 7.70 0.49
CA MET A 128 -13.62 8.43 1.04
C MET A 128 -13.92 9.00 2.43
N GLU A 129 -15.12 9.56 2.66
CA GLU A 129 -15.50 10.06 3.99
C GLU A 129 -15.51 8.94 5.04
N ARG A 130 -16.07 7.77 4.71
CA ARG A 130 -16.02 6.60 5.60
C ARG A 130 -14.58 6.15 5.86
N TYR A 131 -13.77 6.05 4.81
CA TYR A 131 -12.37 5.67 4.92
C TYR A 131 -11.59 6.63 5.84
N ARG A 132 -11.77 7.95 5.67
CA ARG A 132 -11.11 8.98 6.51
C ARG A 132 -11.48 8.82 7.97
N LYS A 133 -12.77 8.60 8.27
CA LYS A 133 -13.24 8.38 9.64
C LYS A 133 -12.60 7.12 10.24
N CYS A 134 -12.72 5.97 9.56
CA CYS A 134 -12.13 4.71 10.00
C CYS A 134 -10.62 4.83 10.23
N PHE A 135 -9.89 5.50 9.32
CA PHE A 135 -8.45 5.68 9.43
C PHE A 135 -8.08 6.57 10.62
N ALA A 136 -8.79 7.68 10.82
CA ALA A 136 -8.56 8.56 11.96
C ALA A 136 -8.81 7.84 13.29
N ASP A 137 -9.91 7.09 13.39
CA ASP A 137 -10.26 6.31 14.58
C ASP A 137 -9.18 5.25 14.88
N ALA A 138 -8.68 4.56 13.85
CA ALA A 138 -7.62 3.55 14.00
C ALA A 138 -6.28 4.17 14.45
N ILE A 139 -5.89 5.32 13.90
CA ILE A 139 -4.67 6.02 14.31
C ILE A 139 -4.81 6.55 15.74
N ALA A 140 -5.96 7.13 16.10
CA ALA A 140 -6.22 7.58 17.47
C ALA A 140 -6.10 6.40 18.46
N TRP A 141 -6.70 5.26 18.14
CA TRP A 141 -6.61 4.05 18.95
C TRP A 141 -5.16 3.55 19.13
N LEU A 142 -4.32 3.63 18.09
CA LEU A 142 -2.89 3.28 18.17
C LEU A 142 -2.06 4.25 19.01
N HIS A 143 -2.52 5.49 19.17
CA HIS A 143 -1.82 6.54 19.91
C HIS A 143 -2.34 6.72 21.35
N GLU A 144 -3.45 6.09 21.74
CA GLU A 144 -3.87 6.00 23.13
C GLU A 144 -2.77 5.29 23.94
N PRO A 145 -2.25 5.88 25.04
CA PRO A 145 -1.30 5.19 25.89
C PRO A 145 -1.93 3.90 26.40
N LEU A 146 -1.26 2.76 26.16
CA LEU A 146 -1.55 1.44 26.74
C LEU A 146 -1.64 1.55 28.27
N ARG A 147 -2.76 2.03 28.82
CA ARG A 147 -2.85 2.33 30.25
C ARG A 147 -3.31 1.17 31.10
N GLU A 148 -3.93 0.12 30.55
CA GLU A 148 -4.37 -1.01 31.38
C GLU A 148 -4.38 -2.34 30.61
N THR A 149 -3.21 -2.95 30.39
CA THR A 149 -3.10 -4.41 30.17
C THR A 149 -1.86 -5.00 30.86
N LEU A 150 -1.43 -4.42 31.99
CA LEU A 150 -0.50 -5.05 32.91
C LEU A 150 -1.29 -5.61 34.08
N ASN A 151 -1.90 -6.80 33.93
CA ASN A 151 -2.25 -7.73 35.02
C ASN A 151 -2.85 -9.06 34.49
N SER A 152 -2.26 -9.65 33.45
CA SER A 152 -2.54 -11.05 33.10
C SER A 152 -1.25 -11.76 32.70
N PRO A 153 -0.95 -12.97 33.23
CA PRO A 153 0.31 -13.68 33.01
C PRO A 153 0.44 -14.33 31.62
N SER A 154 -0.53 -14.15 30.72
CA SER A 154 -0.46 -14.58 29.32
C SER A 154 -0.07 -13.42 28.40
N VAL A 155 1.19 -13.00 28.51
CA VAL A 155 1.74 -11.87 27.77
C VAL A 155 1.96 -12.25 26.29
N PHE A 156 1.07 -11.78 25.40
CA PHE A 156 1.44 -11.58 23.99
C PHE A 156 2.09 -10.20 23.86
N PHE A 157 3.42 -10.17 24.00
CA PHE A 157 4.20 -9.03 23.56
C PHE A 157 4.08 -8.93 22.05
N LEU A 158 3.47 -7.86 21.55
CA LEU A 158 3.87 -7.18 20.31
C LEU A 158 3.14 -5.83 20.15
N PRO A 159 3.67 -4.75 20.75
CA PRO A 159 3.47 -3.42 20.18
C PRO A 159 4.77 -2.61 20.00
N SER A 160 5.96 -3.19 20.20
CA SER A 160 7.23 -2.45 20.05
C SER A 160 8.01 -2.78 18.77
N VAL A 161 7.85 -3.99 18.21
CA VAL A 161 8.60 -4.41 17.01
C VAL A 161 7.99 -3.82 15.73
N PHE A 162 6.68 -3.58 15.69
CA PHE A 162 6.01 -2.89 14.58
C PHE A 162 6.26 -1.37 14.57
N PHE A 163 6.47 -0.76 15.75
CA PHE A 163 6.67 0.69 15.86
C PHE A 163 8.12 1.14 15.57
N ARG A 164 9.12 0.26 15.61
CA ARG A 164 10.51 0.62 15.30
C ARG A 164 10.83 0.65 13.81
N THR A 165 10.01 0.02 12.96
CA THR A 165 10.15 0.04 11.50
C THR A 165 9.22 1.03 10.81
N LEU A 166 8.14 1.47 11.48
CA LEU A 166 7.19 2.45 10.97
C LEU A 166 7.45 3.79 11.66
N GLY A 167 8.25 4.65 11.02
CA GLY A 167 8.50 6.02 11.45
C GLY A 167 7.22 6.75 11.88
N LYS A 168 7.36 7.63 12.87
CA LYS A 168 6.32 8.18 13.76
C LYS A 168 5.10 8.90 13.14
N GLN A 169 4.85 8.85 11.84
CA GLN A 169 3.69 9.51 11.21
C GLN A 169 3.14 8.73 10.02
N ALA A 170 1.90 8.26 10.15
CA ALA A 170 1.09 7.80 9.02
C ALA A 170 0.45 9.02 8.34
N LEU A 171 0.99 9.44 7.20
CA LEU A 171 0.53 10.64 6.51
C LEU A 171 -0.42 10.25 5.36
N CYS A 172 -1.73 10.18 5.65
CA CYS A 172 -2.75 10.09 4.61
C CYS A 172 -3.01 11.50 4.06
N ARG A 173 -2.48 11.83 2.88
CA ARG A 173 -2.81 13.08 2.17
C ARG A 173 -3.69 12.79 0.96
N VAL A 174 -4.90 13.37 0.98
CA VAL A 174 -5.83 13.35 -0.14
C VAL A 174 -5.41 14.42 -1.15
N PRO A 175 -5.36 14.13 -2.46
CA PRO A 175 -5.16 15.15 -3.48
C PRO A 175 -6.26 16.20 -3.38
N SER A 176 -5.91 17.44 -3.02
CA SER A 176 -6.85 18.55 -3.12
C SER A 176 -7.10 18.89 -4.60
N GLN A 177 -8.30 19.36 -4.94
CA GLN A 177 -8.69 19.74 -6.31
C GLN A 177 -7.74 20.73 -7.01
N LYS A 178 -6.86 21.41 -6.26
CA LYS A 178 -5.89 22.39 -6.80
C LYS A 178 -4.86 21.78 -7.77
N HIS A 179 -4.69 20.45 -7.78
CA HIS A 179 -3.78 19.75 -8.71
C HIS A 179 -4.50 19.01 -9.85
N SER A 180 -5.81 19.21 -10.04
CA SER A 180 -6.49 18.75 -11.25
C SER A 180 -6.08 19.64 -12.42
N ALA A 181 -5.47 19.04 -13.45
CA ALA A 181 -5.13 19.74 -14.68
C ALA A 181 -6.35 20.53 -15.18
N LYS A 182 -6.20 21.85 -15.29
CA LYS A 182 -7.23 22.74 -15.85
C LYS A 182 -7.67 22.17 -17.20
N LYS A 183 -8.95 21.85 -17.34
CA LYS A 183 -9.62 21.37 -18.56
C LYS A 183 -9.72 22.45 -19.66
N ASN A 184 -8.70 23.27 -19.87
CA ASN A 184 -8.74 24.32 -20.88
C ASN A 184 -7.39 24.51 -21.59
N THR A 185 -7.02 23.51 -22.40
CA THR A 185 -6.14 23.73 -23.55
C THR A 185 -6.49 22.73 -24.66
N ARG A 186 -7.61 22.97 -25.35
CA ARG A 186 -7.78 22.51 -26.73
C ARG A 186 -7.04 23.49 -27.63
N GLN A 187 -5.82 23.17 -28.03
CA GLN A 187 -5.33 23.47 -29.39
C GLN A 187 -4.34 22.38 -29.78
N ILE A 188 -4.76 21.57 -30.76
CA ILE A 188 -3.92 20.63 -31.48
C ILE A 188 -3.14 21.48 -32.49
N GLY A 189 -1.87 21.75 -32.18
CA GLY A 189 -0.91 22.25 -33.16
C GLY A 189 -0.21 21.06 -33.81
N ALA A 190 -0.39 20.86 -35.10
CA ALA A 190 0.32 19.84 -35.87
C ALA A 190 1.83 20.17 -35.90
N LEU A 191 2.68 19.19 -35.60
CA LEU A 191 4.12 19.28 -35.80
C LEU A 191 4.44 19.05 -37.29
N PRO A 192 5.34 19.84 -37.92
CA PRO A 192 5.73 19.63 -39.31
C PRO A 192 6.62 18.39 -39.44
N SER A 193 6.34 17.58 -40.47
CA SER A 193 7.21 16.48 -40.90
C SER A 193 8.54 17.01 -41.40
N VAL A 194 9.63 16.47 -40.87
CA VAL A 194 10.99 16.69 -41.36
C VAL A 194 11.22 15.75 -42.55
N LYS A 195 11.64 16.31 -43.68
CA LYS A 195 12.17 15.57 -44.85
C LYS A 195 13.62 15.17 -44.61
#